data_AF-A0A2N2M803-F1
#
_entry.id   AF-A0A2N2M803-F1
#
_cell.length_a   1.000
_cell.length_b   1.000
_cell.length_c   1.000
_cell.angle_alpha   90.00
_cell.angle_beta   90.00
_cell.angle_gamma   90.00
#
_symmetry.space_group_name_H-M   'P 1'
#
loop_
_entity.id
_entity.type
_entity.pdbx_description
1 polymer ?
#
loop_
_entity_poly.entity_id
_entity_poly.type
_entity_poly.pdbx_seq_one_letter_code
_entity_poly.pdbx_strand_id
1 'polypeptide(L)'
;MKHTLQQVFHSSKFVTGFCIFAAILLIVVFYPIFVPNPPLEIIAQGSFFPPGTYVSTYDTVFSSKAYTLNLPDAAAKRIAAKLGEKERQDIKDYLLLVGVPEDQIDTTNTVLLLDQWAQNYDSTKNIPGMIFSKARYYQRLDKSLAGLLSEEGLILAANN
;
A
#
# COMPACT_ATOMS: atom_id res chain seq x y z
N MET A 1 37.35 44.18 10.72
CA MET A 1 36.56 43.66 9.57
C MET A 1 35.16 44.26 9.43
N LYS A 2 34.58 44.90 10.47
CA LYS A 2 33.26 45.56 10.42
C LYS A 2 33.15 46.60 9.29
N HIS A 3 34.14 47.47 9.15
CA HIS A 3 34.19 48.47 8.08
C HIS A 3 34.26 47.85 6.67
N THR A 4 35.03 46.78 6.51
CA THR A 4 35.15 46.05 5.25
C THR A 4 33.82 45.41 4.83
N LEU A 5 33.11 44.79 5.78
CA LEU A 5 31.78 44.23 5.53
C LEU A 5 30.78 45.32 5.11
N GLN A 6 30.75 46.45 5.83
CA GLN A 6 29.89 47.58 5.48
C GLN A 6 30.17 48.11 4.08
N GLN A 7 31.45 48.25 3.70
CA GLN A 7 31.86 48.78 2.40
C GLN A 7 31.42 47.87 1.23
N VAL A 8 31.44 46.56 1.41
CA VAL A 8 31.03 45.58 0.39
C VAL A 8 29.52 45.69 0.09
N PHE A 9 28.69 45.96 1.10
CA PHE A 9 27.24 46.16 0.93
C PHE A 9 26.83 47.54 0.37
N HIS A 10 27.76 48.44 0.06
CA HIS A 10 27.44 49.71 -0.62
C HIS A 10 27.35 49.58 -2.15
N SER A 11 27.92 48.51 -2.72
CA SER A 11 27.84 48.27 -4.17
C SER A 11 26.49 47.66 -4.51
N SER A 12 25.65 48.39 -5.25
CA SER A 12 24.33 47.90 -5.69
C SER A 12 24.42 46.58 -6.44
N LYS A 13 25.44 46.40 -7.28
CA LYS A 13 25.71 45.14 -8.01
C LYS A 13 26.00 43.97 -7.07
N PHE A 14 26.76 44.22 -6.00
CA PHE A 14 27.05 43.19 -5.00
C PHE A 14 25.79 42.83 -4.21
N VAL A 15 25.04 43.84 -3.74
CA VAL A 15 23.79 43.62 -2.97
C VAL A 15 22.79 42.81 -3.80
N THR A 16 22.62 43.12 -5.09
CA THR A 16 21.74 42.35 -5.97
C THR A 16 22.18 40.89 -6.07
N GLY A 17 23.47 40.63 -6.31
CA GLY A 17 24.00 39.27 -6.37
C GLY A 17 23.84 38.51 -5.05
N PHE A 18 24.09 39.18 -3.92
CA PHE A 18 23.89 38.63 -2.59
C PHE A 18 22.42 38.29 -2.32
N CYS A 19 21.47 39.14 -2.72
CA CYS A 19 20.05 38.85 -2.59
C CYS A 19 19.61 37.63 -3.42
N ILE A 20 20.12 37.48 -4.65
CA ILE A 20 19.84 36.30 -5.48
C ILE A 20 20.40 35.03 -4.81
N PHE A 21 21.64 35.09 -4.34
CA PHE A 21 22.27 33.97 -3.62
C PHE A 21 21.50 33.60 -2.35
N ALA A 22 21.12 34.59 -1.54
CA ALA A 22 20.32 34.38 -0.34
C ALA A 22 18.95 33.78 -0.67
N ALA A 23 18.29 34.25 -1.74
CA ALA A 23 17.01 33.68 -2.19
C ALA A 23 17.17 32.22 -2.62
N ILE A 24 18.22 31.86 -3.36
CA ILE A 24 18.50 30.47 -3.75
C ILE A 24 18.75 29.61 -2.50
N LEU A 25 19.56 30.08 -1.55
CA LEU A 25 19.79 29.36 -0.29
C LEU A 25 18.51 29.16 0.50
N LEU A 26 17.67 30.19 0.61
CA LEU A 26 16.38 30.08 1.28
C LEU A 26 15.50 29.03 0.59
N ILE A 27 15.43 29.04 -0.75
CA ILE A 27 14.67 28.03 -1.49
C ILE A 27 15.21 26.63 -1.20
N VAL A 28 16.53 26.41 -1.28
CA VAL A 28 17.12 25.08 -1.04
C VAL A 28 16.87 24.57 0.39
N VAL A 29 16.88 25.47 1.39
CA VAL A 29 16.66 25.10 2.80
C VAL A 29 15.18 24.90 3.12
N PHE A 30 14.30 25.78 2.62
CA PHE A 30 12.89 25.77 2.99
C PHE A 30 12.01 24.93 2.05
N TYR A 31 12.38 24.75 0.78
CA TYR A 31 11.61 23.95 -0.18
C TYR A 31 11.35 22.50 0.31
N PRO A 32 12.34 21.77 0.86
CA PRO A 32 12.11 20.40 1.35
C PRO A 32 11.13 20.32 2.54
N ILE A 33 10.91 21.42 3.26
CA ILE A 33 9.96 21.47 4.38
C ILE A 33 8.53 21.46 3.85
N PHE A 34 8.27 22.11 2.72
CA PHE A 34 6.96 22.16 2.08
C PHE A 34 6.74 21.00 1.10
N VAL A 35 7.81 20.48 0.50
CA VAL A 35 7.81 19.36 -0.44
C VAL A 35 8.74 18.27 0.11
N PRO A 36 8.26 17.42 1.04
CA PRO A 36 9.08 16.41 1.70
C PRO A 36 9.37 15.17 0.83
N ASN A 37 8.80 15.12 -0.38
CA ASN A 37 8.95 13.97 -1.26
C ASN A 37 10.40 13.83 -1.73
N PRO A 38 10.97 12.61 -1.76
CA PRO A 38 12.33 12.40 -2.23
C PRO A 38 12.42 12.78 -3.73
N PRO A 39 13.31 13.72 -4.12
CA PRO A 39 13.38 14.21 -5.50
C PRO A 39 13.87 13.14 -6.50
N LEU A 40 14.43 12.03 -6.00
CA LEU A 40 14.94 10.91 -6.77
C LEU A 40 14.11 9.62 -6.57
N GLU A 41 12.91 9.73 -6.01
CA GLU A 41 12.03 8.57 -5.88
C GLU A 41 11.63 8.07 -7.28
N ILE A 42 11.88 6.80 -7.55
CA ILE A 42 11.55 6.14 -8.83
C ILE A 42 10.75 4.89 -8.50
N ILE A 43 9.60 4.75 -9.14
CA ILE A 43 8.64 3.68 -8.83
C ILE A 43 8.85 2.41 -9.65
N ALA A 44 9.78 2.38 -10.61
CA ALA A 44 10.04 1.22 -11.46
C ALA A 44 11.51 0.81 -11.50
N GLN A 45 11.75 -0.50 -11.51
CA GLN A 45 13.08 -1.06 -11.71
C GLN A 45 13.43 -1.03 -13.21
N GLY A 46 14.53 -0.37 -13.57
CA GLY A 46 15.04 -0.32 -14.94
C GLY A 46 14.36 0.68 -15.89
N SER A 47 13.34 1.42 -15.43
CA SER A 47 12.70 2.52 -16.16
C SER A 47 12.49 3.70 -15.21
N PHE A 48 12.88 4.91 -15.62
CA PHE A 48 12.77 6.14 -14.82
C PHE A 48 11.33 6.67 -14.81
N PHE A 49 10.37 5.89 -14.27
CA PHE A 49 9.01 6.38 -14.08
C PHE A 49 8.97 7.28 -12.83
N PRO A 50 8.62 8.57 -12.99
CA PRO A 50 8.44 9.45 -11.85
C PRO A 50 7.19 9.02 -11.05
N PRO A 51 7.11 9.41 -9.76
CA PRO A 51 5.90 9.26 -8.97
C PRO A 51 4.71 9.93 -9.68
N GLY A 52 3.51 9.33 -9.59
CA GLY A 52 2.31 9.81 -10.28
C GLY A 52 2.12 9.29 -11.71
N THR A 53 2.95 8.34 -12.17
CA THR A 53 2.72 7.63 -13.43
C THR A 53 1.54 6.67 -13.31
N TYR A 54 0.55 6.79 -14.19
CA TYR A 54 -0.59 5.87 -14.26
C TYR A 54 -0.25 4.67 -15.15
N VAL A 55 -0.50 3.47 -14.62
CA VAL A 55 -0.27 2.21 -15.34
C VAL A 55 -1.61 1.50 -15.51
N SER A 56 -1.97 1.22 -16.77
CA SER A 56 -3.21 0.52 -17.13
C SER A 56 -3.05 -0.98 -16.94
N THR A 57 -3.86 -1.58 -16.07
CA THR A 57 -3.87 -3.04 -15.85
C THR A 57 -4.28 -3.83 -17.08
N TYR A 58 -5.06 -3.23 -17.99
CA TYR A 58 -5.43 -3.87 -19.25
C TYR A 58 -4.21 -3.96 -20.18
N ASP A 59 -3.49 -2.84 -20.34
CA ASP A 59 -2.33 -2.79 -21.24
C ASP A 59 -1.14 -3.58 -20.68
N THR A 60 -1.04 -3.72 -19.35
CA THR A 60 0.00 -4.54 -18.71
C THR A 60 -0.10 -6.01 -19.10
N VAL A 61 -1.32 -6.54 -19.29
CA VAL A 61 -1.55 -7.97 -19.53
C VAL A 61 -1.08 -8.39 -20.93
N PHE A 62 -1.22 -7.50 -21.92
CA PHE A 62 -0.82 -7.76 -23.30
C PHE A 62 0.57 -7.21 -23.64
N SER A 63 1.26 -6.59 -22.67
CA SER A 63 2.61 -6.05 -22.87
C SER A 63 3.64 -7.18 -23.02
N SER A 64 4.46 -7.09 -24.07
CA SER A 64 5.61 -7.99 -24.25
C SER A 64 6.78 -7.68 -23.31
N LYS A 65 6.76 -6.52 -22.66
CA LYS A 65 7.79 -6.10 -21.69
C LYS A 65 7.26 -6.23 -20.27
N ALA A 66 7.97 -6.99 -19.45
CA ALA A 66 7.77 -7.03 -18.02
C ALA A 66 8.47 -5.85 -17.34
N TYR A 67 7.78 -5.20 -16.41
CA TYR A 67 8.33 -4.15 -15.55
C TYR A 67 7.90 -4.39 -14.11
N THR A 68 8.85 -4.25 -13.19
CA THR A 68 8.60 -4.37 -11.75
C THR A 68 8.38 -2.98 -11.17
N LEU A 69 7.21 -2.77 -10.59
CA LEU A 69 6.90 -1.55 -9.85
C LEU A 69 7.30 -1.73 -8.38
N ASN A 70 8.18 -0.86 -7.88
CA ASN A 70 8.57 -0.78 -6.48
C ASN A 70 7.51 -0.03 -5.70
N LEU A 71 6.39 -0.70 -5.42
CA LEU A 71 5.33 -0.15 -4.60
C LEU A 71 5.62 -0.43 -3.12
N PRO A 72 5.76 0.60 -2.26
CA PRO A 72 5.99 0.39 -0.84
C PRO A 72 4.79 -0.32 -0.23
N ASP A 73 5.09 -1.37 0.55
CA ASP A 73 4.11 -2.20 1.26
C ASP A 73 3.04 -2.83 0.36
N ALA A 74 3.36 -3.12 -0.90
CA ALA A 74 2.41 -3.66 -1.88
C ALA A 74 1.70 -4.93 -1.39
N ALA A 75 2.47 -5.87 -0.80
CA ALA A 75 1.93 -7.11 -0.24
C ALA A 75 0.97 -6.83 0.93
N ALA A 76 1.35 -5.96 1.86
CA ALA A 76 0.52 -5.59 2.99
C ALA A 76 -0.77 -4.87 2.55
N LYS A 77 -0.68 -3.96 1.57
CA LYS A 77 -1.84 -3.27 0.98
C LYS A 77 -2.78 -4.24 0.25
N ARG A 78 -2.23 -5.22 -0.47
CA ARG A 78 -3.02 -6.30 -1.11
C ARG A 78 -3.79 -7.12 -0.09
N ILE A 79 -3.14 -7.47 1.02
CA ILE A 79 -3.77 -8.18 2.14
C ILE A 79 -4.86 -7.31 2.77
N ALA A 80 -4.54 -6.06 3.14
CA ALA A 80 -5.48 -5.15 3.78
C ALA A 80 -6.71 -4.82 2.91
N ALA A 81 -6.56 -4.81 1.58
CA ALA A 81 -7.68 -4.58 0.65
C ALA A 81 -8.69 -5.74 0.62
N LYS A 82 -8.27 -6.97 0.96
CA LYS A 82 -9.12 -8.16 0.97
C LYS A 82 -9.49 -8.63 2.38
N LEU A 83 -8.62 -8.37 3.35
CA LEU A 83 -8.72 -8.75 4.75
C LEU A 83 -8.45 -7.51 5.63
N GLY A 84 -9.41 -6.60 5.62
CA GLY A 84 -9.42 -5.42 6.47
C GLY A 84 -9.85 -5.73 7.90
N GLU A 85 -10.03 -4.69 8.71
CA GLU A 85 -10.46 -4.86 10.10
C GLU A 85 -11.83 -5.53 10.19
N LYS A 86 -12.76 -5.11 9.33
CA LYS A 86 -14.11 -5.69 9.28
C LYS A 86 -14.07 -7.18 8.98
N GLU A 87 -13.33 -7.58 7.94
CA GLU A 87 -13.24 -8.99 7.54
C GLU A 87 -12.58 -9.84 8.62
N ARG A 88 -11.59 -9.31 9.34
CA ARG A 88 -10.97 -9.99 10.49
C ARG A 88 -11.97 -10.25 11.62
N GLN A 89 -12.80 -9.26 11.94
CA GLN A 89 -13.87 -9.43 12.92
C GLN A 89 -14.95 -10.41 12.43
N ASP A 90 -15.33 -10.33 11.16
CA ASP A 90 -16.33 -11.24 10.59
C ASP A 90 -15.84 -12.71 10.58
N ILE A 91 -14.53 -12.94 10.35
CA ILE A 91 -13.88 -14.26 10.50
C ILE A 91 -13.91 -14.71 11.97
N LYS A 92 -13.52 -13.84 12.91
CA LYS A 92 -13.57 -14.15 14.34
C LYS A 92 -14.99 -14.57 14.76
N ASP A 93 -16.00 -13.80 14.37
CA ASP A 93 -17.41 -14.10 14.64
C ASP A 93 -17.80 -15.48 14.11
N TYR A 94 -17.37 -15.84 12.90
CA TYR A 94 -17.64 -17.15 12.32
C TYR A 94 -16.95 -18.27 13.10
N LEU A 95 -15.68 -18.11 13.45
CA LEU A 95 -14.91 -19.09 14.20
C LEU A 95 -15.55 -19.36 15.58
N LEU A 96 -16.01 -18.31 16.27
CA LEU A 96 -16.77 -18.44 17.50
C LEU A 96 -18.07 -19.23 17.32
N LEU A 97 -18.82 -18.96 16.24
CA LEU A 97 -20.06 -19.68 15.92
C LEU A 97 -19.84 -21.17 15.62
N VAL A 98 -18.68 -21.53 15.07
CA VAL A 98 -18.31 -22.93 14.78
C VAL A 98 -17.72 -23.63 16.02
N GLY A 99 -17.48 -22.89 17.11
CA GLY A 99 -17.05 -23.42 18.40
C GLY A 99 -15.55 -23.32 18.67
N VAL A 100 -14.82 -22.49 17.92
CA VAL A 100 -13.42 -22.17 18.22
C VAL A 100 -13.35 -21.25 19.45
N PRO A 101 -12.55 -21.58 20.48
CA PRO A 101 -12.40 -20.74 21.67
C PRO A 101 -11.86 -19.35 21.34
N GLU A 102 -12.39 -18.30 21.99
CA GLU A 102 -12.00 -16.91 21.73
C GLU A 102 -10.52 -16.64 22.03
N ASP A 103 -9.96 -17.29 23.05
CA ASP A 103 -8.56 -17.19 23.47
C ASP A 103 -7.58 -17.72 22.42
N GLN A 104 -8.05 -18.55 21.48
CA GLN A 104 -7.24 -19.10 20.40
C GLN A 104 -7.28 -18.26 19.13
N ILE A 105 -8.21 -17.30 19.02
CA ILE A 105 -8.40 -16.50 17.81
C ILE A 105 -7.61 -15.19 17.94
N ASP A 106 -6.50 -15.11 17.22
CA ASP A 106 -5.70 -13.89 17.12
C ASP A 106 -5.99 -13.15 15.81
N THR A 107 -6.68 -12.01 15.90
CA THR A 107 -6.99 -11.17 14.73
C THR A 107 -5.79 -10.35 14.23
N THR A 108 -4.72 -10.24 15.02
CA THR A 108 -3.50 -9.50 14.66
C THR A 108 -2.57 -10.37 13.80
N ASN A 109 -2.57 -11.68 14.05
CA ASN A 109 -1.78 -12.63 13.27
C ASN A 109 -2.54 -13.14 12.04
N THR A 110 -2.28 -12.50 10.90
CA THR A 110 -2.93 -12.82 9.62
C THR A 110 -2.73 -14.27 9.17
N VAL A 111 -1.54 -14.83 9.38
CA VAL A 111 -1.23 -16.20 8.92
C VAL A 111 -2.04 -17.20 9.73
N LEU A 112 -1.99 -17.10 11.06
CA LEU A 112 -2.74 -17.97 11.96
C LEU A 112 -4.25 -17.85 11.73
N LEU A 113 -4.77 -16.63 11.53
CA LEU A 113 -6.19 -16.40 11.31
C LEU A 113 -6.68 -17.08 10.01
N LEU A 114 -5.88 -17.02 8.93
CA LEU A 114 -6.23 -17.67 7.66
C LEU A 114 -6.12 -19.18 7.72
N ASP A 115 -5.14 -19.72 8.46
CA ASP A 115 -5.01 -21.16 8.68
C ASP A 115 -6.21 -21.69 9.50
N GLN A 116 -6.60 -20.97 10.56
CA GLN A 116 -7.78 -21.28 11.36
C GLN A 116 -9.06 -21.20 10.52
N TRP A 117 -9.18 -20.19 9.67
CA TRP A 117 -10.30 -20.09 8.73
C TRP A 117 -10.34 -21.28 7.79
N ALA A 118 -9.24 -21.62 7.12
CA ALA A 118 -9.19 -22.72 6.15
C ALA A 118 -9.50 -24.09 6.77
N GLN A 119 -9.16 -24.31 8.04
CA GLN A 119 -9.46 -25.56 8.75
C GLN A 119 -10.92 -25.68 9.21
N ASN A 120 -11.55 -24.57 9.58
CA ASN A 120 -12.87 -24.57 10.20
C ASN A 120 -14.01 -24.16 9.27
N TYR A 121 -13.70 -23.43 8.19
CA TYR A 121 -14.69 -22.95 7.24
C TYR A 121 -15.27 -24.11 6.42
N ASP A 122 -16.60 -24.22 6.44
CA ASP A 122 -17.33 -25.16 5.62
C ASP A 122 -18.57 -24.49 5.04
N SER A 123 -18.61 -24.40 3.71
CA SER A 123 -19.71 -23.78 2.98
C SER A 123 -21.02 -24.57 3.01
N THR A 124 -20.97 -25.85 3.41
CA THR A 124 -22.10 -26.77 3.46
C THR A 124 -22.71 -26.89 4.86
N LYS A 125 -21.97 -26.49 5.90
CA LYS A 125 -22.47 -26.50 7.28
C LYS A 125 -23.55 -25.45 7.47
N ASN A 126 -24.71 -25.90 7.95
CA ASN A 126 -25.78 -25.01 8.36
C ASN A 126 -25.59 -24.65 9.83
N ILE A 127 -25.21 -23.40 10.09
CA ILE A 127 -25.03 -22.88 11.45
C ILE A 127 -26.40 -22.43 11.99
N PRO A 128 -26.88 -23.00 13.11
CA PRO A 128 -28.16 -22.62 13.70
C PRO A 128 -28.24 -21.11 13.96
N GLY A 129 -29.28 -20.45 13.48
CA GLY A 129 -29.47 -19.00 13.63
C GLY A 129 -28.77 -18.14 12.57
N MET A 130 -28.03 -18.73 11.63
CA MET A 130 -27.42 -17.98 10.53
C MET A 130 -28.44 -17.69 9.42
N ILE A 131 -28.63 -16.40 9.12
CA ILE A 131 -29.43 -15.96 7.97
C ILE A 131 -28.69 -16.28 6.65
N PHE A 132 -29.46 -16.60 5.61
CA PHE A 132 -28.91 -16.98 4.30
C PHE A 132 -27.99 -15.91 3.70
N SER A 133 -28.29 -14.62 3.89
CA SER A 133 -27.45 -13.51 3.41
C SER A 133 -26.06 -13.52 4.06
N LYS A 134 -25.96 -13.87 5.35
CA LYS A 134 -24.70 -13.98 6.10
C LYS A 134 -23.90 -15.21 5.65
N ALA A 135 -24.56 -16.35 5.42
CA ALA A 135 -23.91 -17.52 4.82
C ALA A 135 -23.33 -17.20 3.42
N ARG A 136 -24.10 -16.52 2.56
CA ARG A 136 -23.64 -16.06 1.25
C ARG A 136 -22.51 -15.03 1.35
N TYR A 137 -22.50 -14.19 2.38
CA TYR A 137 -21.39 -13.28 2.64
C TYR A 137 -20.10 -14.05 2.94
N TYR A 138 -20.14 -15.03 3.83
CA TYR A 138 -18.96 -15.85 4.14
C TYR A 138 -18.46 -16.65 2.94
N GLN A 139 -19.34 -17.14 2.07
CA GLN A 139 -18.95 -17.76 0.80
C GLN A 139 -18.22 -16.80 -0.15
N ARG A 140 -18.58 -15.52 -0.15
CA ARG A 140 -17.86 -14.50 -0.95
C ARG A 140 -16.54 -14.12 -0.31
N LEU A 141 -16.51 -14.05 1.02
CA LEU A 141 -15.29 -13.78 1.79
C LEU A 141 -14.28 -14.91 1.56
N ASP A 142 -14.68 -16.16 1.70
CA ASP A 142 -13.79 -17.31 1.44
C ASP A 142 -13.16 -17.25 0.04
N LYS A 143 -13.98 -16.98 -0.99
CA LYS A 143 -13.50 -16.77 -2.36
C LYS A 143 -12.55 -15.58 -2.50
N SER A 144 -12.73 -14.51 -1.72
CA SER A 144 -11.85 -13.35 -1.78
C SER A 144 -10.50 -13.63 -1.11
N LEU A 145 -10.46 -14.50 -0.09
CA LEU A 145 -9.26 -14.93 0.64
C LEU A 145 -8.45 -16.01 -0.09
N ALA A 146 -9.06 -16.71 -1.04
CA ALA A 146 -8.35 -17.69 -1.86
C ALA A 146 -7.11 -17.07 -2.54
N GLY A 147 -5.94 -17.68 -2.31
CA GLY A 147 -4.65 -17.22 -2.86
C GLY A 147 -4.11 -15.93 -2.27
N LEU A 148 -4.66 -15.43 -1.14
CA LEU A 148 -4.24 -14.14 -0.55
C LEU A 148 -2.77 -14.11 -0.15
N LEU A 149 -2.27 -15.23 0.39
CA LEU A 149 -0.87 -15.41 0.78
C LEU A 149 0.01 -15.93 -0.37
N SER A 150 -0.54 -16.12 -1.58
CA SER A 150 0.27 -16.57 -2.71
C SER A 150 1.29 -15.50 -3.09
N GLU A 151 2.55 -15.91 -3.15
CA GLU A 151 3.66 -15.12 -3.71
C GLU A 151 3.72 -15.26 -5.24
N GLU A 152 3.00 -16.22 -5.81
CA GLU A 152 2.95 -16.43 -7.25
C GLU A 152 2.17 -15.31 -7.96
N GLY A 153 2.58 -15.02 -9.19
CA GLY A 153 1.90 -14.04 -10.04
C GLY A 153 0.46 -14.42 -10.35
N LEU A 154 -0.38 -13.43 -10.64
CA LEU A 154 -1.76 -13.65 -11.07
C LEU A 154 -1.76 -14.22 -12.50
N ILE A 155 -2.34 -15.40 -12.68
CA ILE A 155 -2.57 -16.00 -14.00
C ILE A 155 -3.97 -15.60 -14.48
N LEU A 156 -4.04 -14.97 -15.65
CA LEU A 156 -5.30 -14.64 -16.34
C LEU A 156 -5.41 -15.52 -17.58
N ALA A 157 -6.41 -16.39 -17.61
CA ALA A 157 -6.73 -17.24 -18.75
C ALA A 157 -8.22 -17.14 -19.07
N ALA A 158 -8.57 -17.12 -20.36
CA ALA A 158 -9.94 -17.31 -20.80
C ALA A 158 -10.28 -18.81 -20.74
N ASN A 159 -11.52 -19.13 -20.37
CA ASN A 159 -12.02 -20.50 -20.53
C ASN A 159 -12.14 -20.81 -22.03
N ASN A 160 -11.62 -21.96 -22.46
CA ASN A 160 -11.78 -22.49 -23.81
C ASN A 160 -13.20 -22.99 -24.06
#